data_AF-A0A7C2UGU0-F1
#
_entry.id   AF-A0A7C2UGU0-F1
#
_cell.length_a   1.000
_cell.length_b   1.000
_cell.length_c   1.000
_cell.angle_alpha   90.00
_cell.angle_beta   90.00
_cell.angle_gamma   90.00
#
_symmetry.space_group_name_H-M   'P 1'
#
loop_
_entity.id
_entity.type
_entity.pdbx_description
1 polymer ?
#
loop_
_entity_poly.entity_id
_entity_poly.type
_entity_poly.pdbx_seq_one_letter_code
_entity_poly.pdbx_strand_id
1 'polypeptide(L)'
;MEEKIYYIALNIIGLSPIKFKKIYSKVKNIKEIFYMKIDELILLGLSKEIAEKIINWEKLPLKEEIEFIKNEGINILTIDDPDYP
;
A
#
# COMPACT_ATOMS: atom_id res chain seq x y z
N MET A 1 -12.10 -6.74 -0.12
CA MET A 1 -11.07 -6.74 -1.20
C MET A 1 -10.73 -5.32 -1.62
N GLU A 2 -11.70 -4.40 -1.72
CA GLU A 2 -11.44 -3.00 -2.09
C GLU A 2 -10.42 -2.31 -1.20
N GLU A 3 -10.47 -2.41 0.13
CA GLU A 3 -9.43 -1.79 0.97
C GLU A 3 -8.09 -2.54 0.93
N LYS A 4 -8.12 -3.86 0.73
CA LYS A 4 -6.92 -4.70 0.64
C LYS A 4 -6.10 -4.38 -0.62
N ILE A 5 -6.68 -3.77 -1.65
CA ILE A 5 -5.94 -3.35 -2.86
C ILE A 5 -4.83 -2.36 -2.54
N TYR A 6 -5.05 -1.48 -1.58
CA TYR A 6 -4.06 -0.48 -1.17
C TYR A 6 -2.89 -1.12 -0.44
N TYR A 7 -3.16 -2.15 0.37
CA TYR A 7 -2.14 -2.97 1.01
C TYR A 7 -1.30 -3.72 -0.03
N ILE A 8 -1.95 -4.34 -1.02
CA ILE A 8 -1.28 -5.02 -2.14
C ILE A 8 -0.41 -4.04 -2.93
N ALA A 9 -0.94 -2.87 -3.27
CA ALA A 9 -0.22 -1.84 -4.01
C ALA A 9 1.05 -1.40 -3.28
N LEU A 10 0.98 -1.14 -1.96
CA LEU A 10 2.19 -0.79 -1.18
C LEU A 10 3.21 -1.92 -1.13
N ASN A 11 2.75 -3.17 -1.13
CA ASN A 11 3.62 -4.34 -1.19
C ASN A 11 4.37 -4.41 -2.54
N ILE A 12 3.66 -4.28 -3.67
CA ILE A 12 4.25 -4.26 -5.02
C ILE A 12 5.26 -3.10 -5.17
N ILE A 13 4.95 -1.92 -4.61
CA ILE A 13 5.86 -0.75 -4.61
C ILE A 13 7.18 -1.04 -3.87
N GLY A 14 7.19 -2.04 -2.98
CA GLY A 14 8.35 -2.41 -2.17
C GLY A 14 8.53 -1.48 -0.98
N LEU A 15 7.43 -0.97 -0.39
CA LEU A 15 7.52 -0.11 0.77
C LEU A 15 7.92 -0.93 2.01
N SER A 16 9.02 -0.55 2.67
CA SER A 16 9.47 -1.28 3.85
C SER A 16 8.51 -1.13 5.04
N PRO A 17 8.39 -2.16 5.91
CA PRO A 17 7.45 -2.12 7.05
C PRO A 17 7.65 -0.92 7.98
N ILE A 18 8.89 -0.50 8.22
CA ILE A 18 9.22 0.65 9.07
C ILE A 18 8.68 1.94 8.47
N LYS A 19 8.87 2.14 7.15
CA LYS A 19 8.38 3.34 6.44
C LYS A 19 6.85 3.32 6.38
N PHE A 20 6.26 2.15 6.10
CA PHE A 20 4.82 1.95 6.12
C PHE A 20 4.23 2.34 7.49
N LYS A 21 4.74 1.77 8.59
CA LYS A 21 4.26 2.08 9.96
C LYS A 21 4.31 3.58 10.27
N LYS A 22 5.37 4.27 9.85
CA LYS A 22 5.52 5.72 10.05
C LYS A 22 4.42 6.50 9.34
N ILE A 23 4.13 6.17 8.08
CA ILE A 23 3.10 6.87 7.29
C ILE A 23 1.70 6.48 7.77
N TYR A 24 1.46 5.19 8.01
CA TYR A 24 0.18 4.67 8.45
C TYR A 24 -0.28 5.33 9.76
N SER A 25 0.66 5.61 10.68
CA SER A 25 0.38 6.33 11.94
C SER A 25 -0.11 7.79 11.77
N LYS A 26 -0.05 8.35 10.55
CA LYS A 26 -0.42 9.74 10.23
C LYS A 26 -1.70 9.86 9.43
N VAL A 27 -2.25 8.75 8.95
CA VAL A 27 -3.47 8.70 8.14
C VAL A 27 -4.56 7.95 8.91
N LYS A 28 -5.82 8.19 8.57
CA LYS A 28 -6.94 7.46 9.21
C LYS A 28 -7.15 6.08 8.62
N ASN A 29 -6.80 5.91 7.35
CA ASN A 29 -6.93 4.65 6.62
C ASN A 29 -5.84 4.59 5.56
N ILE A 30 -5.55 3.38 5.08
CA ILE A 30 -4.47 3.15 4.10
C ILE A 30 -4.69 3.90 2.78
N LYS A 31 -5.95 4.09 2.38
CA LYS A 31 -6.31 4.73 1.10
C LYS A 31 -5.78 6.16 1.04
N GLU A 32 -5.79 6.90 2.14
CA GLU A 32 -5.30 8.29 2.21
C GLU A 32 -3.85 8.44 1.74
N ILE A 33 -2.99 7.42 1.93
CA ILE A 33 -1.58 7.44 1.50
C ILE A 33 -1.46 7.71 -0.01
N PHE A 34 -2.38 7.18 -0.81
CA PHE A 34 -2.36 7.26 -2.27
C PHE A 34 -2.89 8.61 -2.80
N TYR A 35 -3.47 9.44 -1.95
CA TYR A 35 -3.98 10.77 -2.30
C TYR A 35 -3.14 11.91 -1.71
N MET A 36 -2.06 11.59 -0.98
CA MET A 36 -1.09 12.58 -0.49
C MET A 36 -0.30 13.19 -1.65
N LYS A 37 0.16 14.43 -1.48
CA LYS A 37 1.09 15.04 -2.43
C LYS A 37 2.47 14.38 -2.33
N ILE A 38 3.22 14.36 -3.44
CA ILE A 38 4.61 13.88 -3.47
C ILE A 38 5.44 14.51 -2.34
N ASP A 39 5.34 15.83 -2.15
CA ASP A 39 6.12 16.55 -1.14
C ASP A 39 5.78 16.09 0.28
N GLU A 40 4.51 15.79 0.57
CA GLU A 40 4.09 15.28 1.88
C GLU A 40 4.66 13.88 2.13
N LEU A 41 4.63 13.02 1.12
CA LEU A 41 5.22 11.68 1.18
C LEU A 41 6.74 11.74 1.42
N ILE A 42 7.43 12.67 0.76
CA ILE A 42 8.87 12.91 0.95
C ILE A 42 9.15 13.42 2.37
N LEU A 43 8.36 14.37 2.88
CA LEU A 43 8.48 14.87 4.26
C LEU A 43 8.25 13.76 5.31
N LEU A 44 7.43 12.76 4.98
CA LEU A 44 7.25 11.58 5.81
C LEU A 44 8.43 10.59 5.73
N GLY A 45 9.43 10.85 4.90
CA GLY A 45 10.67 10.08 4.80
C GLY A 45 10.70 9.05 3.68
N LEU A 46 9.84 9.21 2.67
CA LEU A 46 9.94 8.44 1.43
C LEU A 46 10.96 9.06 0.48
N SER A 47 11.61 8.20 -0.30
CA SER A 47 12.37 8.69 -1.46
C SER A 47 11.39 9.20 -2.51
N LYS A 48 11.86 10.12 -3.35
CA LYS A 48 11.09 10.64 -4.48
C LYS A 48 10.58 9.50 -5.38
N GLU A 49 11.42 8.51 -5.67
CA GLU A 49 11.04 7.33 -6.47
C GLU A 49 9.85 6.58 -5.88
N ILE A 50 9.85 6.32 -4.56
CA ILE A 50 8.74 5.61 -3.91
C ILE A 50 7.48 6.49 -3.86
N ALA A 51 7.63 7.78 -3.57
CA ALA A 51 6.52 8.72 -3.60
C ALA A 51 5.86 8.79 -4.99
N GLU A 52 6.67 8.82 -6.05
CA GLU A 52 6.21 8.78 -7.45
C GLU A 52 5.48 7.48 -7.78
N LYS A 53 5.95 6.32 -7.30
CA LYS A 53 5.23 5.05 -7.48
C LYS A 53 3.88 5.04 -6.77
N ILE A 54 3.79 5.62 -5.56
CA ILE A 54 2.54 5.71 -4.80
C ILE A 54 1.50 6.56 -5.52
N ILE A 55 1.86 7.75 -6.01
CA ILE A 55 0.88 8.60 -6.73
C ILE A 55 0.46 8.00 -8.09
N ASN A 56 1.29 7.12 -8.66
CA ASN A 56 1.02 6.43 -9.91
C ASN A 56 0.55 4.97 -9.70
N TRP A 57 0.00 4.65 -8.51
CA TRP A 57 -0.36 3.28 -8.15
C TRP A 57 -1.33 2.58 -9.12
N GLU A 58 -2.17 3.35 -9.83
CA GLU A 58 -3.08 2.83 -10.85
C GLU A 58 -2.35 2.17 -12.04
N LYS A 59 -1.05 2.46 -12.22
CA LYS A 59 -0.21 1.86 -13.27
C LYS A 59 0.43 0.54 -12.84
N LEU A 60 0.26 0.13 -11.59
CA LEU A 60 0.76 -1.15 -11.09
C LEU A 60 -0.06 -2.31 -11.67
N PRO A 61 0.53 -3.51 -11.81
CA PRO A 61 -0.16 -4.71 -12.29
C PRO A 61 -1.10 -5.32 -11.22
N LEU A 62 -1.99 -4.50 -10.67
CA LEU A 62 -2.88 -4.90 -9.56
C LEU A 62 -3.90 -5.92 -10.00
N LYS A 63 -4.34 -5.86 -11.27
CA LYS A 63 -5.34 -6.79 -11.78
C LYS A 63 -4.76 -8.21 -11.84
N GLU A 64 -3.56 -8.34 -12.40
CA GLU A 64 -2.83 -9.60 -12.50
C GLU A 64 -2.55 -10.19 -11.11
N GLU A 65 -2.11 -9.36 -10.17
CA GLU A 65 -1.85 -9.78 -8.80
C GLU A 65 -3.13 -10.26 -8.09
N ILE A 66 -4.24 -9.53 -8.22
CA ILE A 66 -5.53 -9.92 -7.63
C ILE A 66 -6.05 -11.22 -8.23
N GLU A 67 -5.91 -11.41 -9.55
CA GLU A 67 -6.29 -12.66 -10.22
C GLU A 67 -5.44 -13.84 -9.72
N PHE A 68 -4.13 -13.65 -9.59
CA PHE A 68 -3.23 -14.67 -9.04
C PHE A 68 -3.63 -15.07 -7.61
N ILE A 69 -3.81 -14.09 -6.72
CA ILE A 69 -4.23 -14.32 -5.32
C ILE A 69 -5.54 -15.12 -5.25
N LYS A 70 -6.51 -14.77 -6.10
CA LYS A 70 -7.81 -15.48 -6.15
C LYS A 70 -7.66 -16.91 -6.65
N ASN A 71 -6.90 -17.13 -7.72
CA ASN A 71 -6.74 -18.44 -8.35
C ASN A 71 -6.02 -19.42 -7.42
N GLU A 72 -5.05 -18.92 -6.65
CA GLU A 72 -4.29 -19.72 -5.68
C GLU A 72 -5.02 -19.87 -4.33
N GLY A 73 -6.21 -19.29 -4.17
CA GLY A 73 -6.96 -19.35 -2.91
C GLY A 73 -6.26 -18.66 -1.74
N ILE A 74 -5.41 -17.66 -2.02
CA ILE A 74 -4.62 -16.96 -1.01
C ILE A 74 -5.52 -15.98 -0.26
N ASN A 75 -5.59 -16.14 1.06
CA ASN A 75 -6.26 -15.17 1.93
C ASN A 75 -5.25 -14.12 2.42
N ILE A 76 -5.46 -12.86 2.04
CA ILE A 76 -4.62 -11.74 2.51
C ILE A 76 -5.09 -11.30 3.88
N LEU A 77 -4.17 -11.22 4.84
CA LEU A 77 -4.37 -10.59 6.13
C LEU A 77 -3.69 -9.21 6.18
N THR A 78 -4.34 -8.23 6.80
CA THR A 78 -3.81 -6.88 7.02
C THR A 78 -3.67 -6.61 8.51
N ILE A 79 -2.95 -5.54 8.86
CA ILE A 79 -2.79 -5.11 10.27
C ILE A 79 -4.11 -4.66 10.94
N ASP A 80 -5.17 -4.48 10.16
CA ASP A 80 -6.50 -4.15 10.66
C ASP A 80 -7.38 -5.40 10.84
N ASP A 81 -6.95 -6.56 10.35
CA ASP A 81 -7.68 -7.82 10.51
C ASP A 81 -7.49 -8.35 11.95
N PRO A 82 -8.58 -8.79 12.63
CA PRO A 82 -8.52 -9.25 14.02
C PRO A 82 -7.65 -10.50 14.22
N ASP A 83 -7.47 -11.30 13.16
CA ASP A 83 -6.69 -12.54 13.17
C ASP A 83 -5.22 -12.31 12.72
N TYR A 84 -4.79 -11.05 12.55
CA TYR A 84 -3.39 -10.72 12.29
C TYR A 84 -2.60 -10.75 13.61
N PRO A 85 -1.60 -11.65 13.76
CA PRO A 85 -0.87 -11.83 15.01
C PRO A 85 0.04 -10.66 15.40
#